data_AF-A0A7W9FWP3-F1
#
_entry.id   AF-A0A7W9FWP3-F1
#
_cell.length_a   1.000
_cell.length_b   1.000
_cell.length_c   1.000
_cell.angle_alpha   90.00
_cell.angle_beta   90.00
_cell.angle_gamma   90.00
#
_symmetry.space_group_name_H-M   'P 1'
#
loop_
_entity.id
_entity.type
_entity.pdbx_description
1 polymer ?
#
loop_
_entity_poly.entity_id
_entity_poly.type
_entity_poly.pdbx_seq_one_letter_code
_entity_poly.pdbx_strand_id
1 'polypeptide(L)'
;MTDASTTKRHSRKGLYAPFILVLIALAAWTGWWIFLARQIDTRLEAQVQTLRQDGWDIRFADKTINGWPFRTHVALTNLVVQAPSGHAIKATELTAEANAYQPTQWVVVAPQGLMLTRAGKGEVAVKGDAIRMSASGIDQRWPNLALEMVNPVFTAQTGAEPFPIARAARIEFYARPHLEGSTAPTDDVDVMFRLVDGQGRADGPVEGFAQDGRLTTQLEAEIGQASLLKTGGDAAGVFSAWTKAGGTFRNVRGDLQAGDSRATLSSDVLRADANGRLTGQVQLQAQKPLPALAGLMATRQGPVNRIGAAGAAAAAGAAEATGKEQLPLTLVFRDGRTWLGPFPLAPAPKLF
;
A
#
# COMPACT_ATOMS: atom_id res chain seq x y z
N MET A 1 -58.51 69.79 -20.24
CA MET A 1 -57.10 69.41 -20.52
C MET A 1 -56.79 68.22 -19.65
N THR A 2 -56.81 67.02 -20.23
CA THR A 2 -56.53 65.74 -19.56
C THR A 2 -55.08 65.36 -19.83
N ASP A 3 -54.24 65.42 -18.80
CA ASP A 3 -52.85 64.96 -18.85
C ASP A 3 -52.81 63.45 -18.63
N ALA A 4 -52.42 62.70 -19.66
CA ALA A 4 -52.34 61.25 -19.62
C ALA A 4 -50.97 60.81 -19.09
N SER A 5 -50.93 60.36 -17.83
CA SER A 5 -49.75 59.74 -17.22
C SER A 5 -49.40 58.43 -17.93
N THR A 6 -48.33 58.42 -18.72
CA THR A 6 -47.81 57.19 -19.36
C THR A 6 -47.05 56.35 -18.33
N THR A 7 -47.69 55.27 -17.87
CA THR A 7 -47.05 54.30 -16.96
C THR A 7 -46.01 53.48 -17.74
N LYS A 8 -44.72 53.71 -17.46
CA LYS A 8 -43.61 52.91 -18.02
C LYS A 8 -43.72 51.46 -17.55
N ARG A 9 -44.11 50.55 -18.45
CA ARG A 9 -44.22 49.12 -18.17
C ARG A 9 -42.82 48.51 -18.04
N HIS A 10 -42.41 48.17 -16.82
CA HIS A 10 -41.12 47.51 -16.57
C HIS A 10 -41.00 46.21 -17.39
N SER A 11 -39.90 46.09 -18.13
CA SER A 11 -39.62 44.93 -18.97
C SER A 11 -39.44 43.66 -18.12
N ARG A 12 -40.28 42.65 -18.35
CA ARG A 12 -40.17 41.33 -17.72
C ARG A 12 -38.91 40.56 -18.14
N LYS A 13 -38.13 41.06 -19.10
CA LYS A 13 -36.86 40.44 -19.56
C LYS A 13 -35.81 40.37 -18.44
N GLY A 14 -35.81 41.34 -17.51
CA GLY A 14 -34.93 41.30 -16.33
C GLY A 14 -35.27 40.16 -15.35
N LEU A 15 -36.50 39.64 -15.37
CA LEU A 15 -36.93 38.52 -14.53
C LEU A 15 -36.43 37.18 -15.08
N TYR A 16 -36.45 36.98 -16.41
CA TYR A 16 -36.04 35.72 -17.05
C TYR A 16 -34.54 35.61 -17.31
N ALA A 17 -33.84 36.74 -17.46
CA ALA A 17 -32.40 36.77 -17.69
C ALA A 17 -31.58 35.91 -16.69
N PRO A 18 -31.78 36.00 -15.35
CA PRO A 18 -31.04 35.14 -14.42
C PRO A 18 -31.33 33.65 -14.62
N PHE A 19 -32.57 33.26 -14.90
CA PHE A 19 -32.92 31.86 -15.16
C PHE A 19 -32.30 31.33 -16.45
N ILE A 20 -32.28 32.13 -17.51
CA ILE A 20 -31.62 31.75 -18.77
C ILE A 20 -30.11 31.57 -18.55
N LEU A 21 -29.47 32.48 -17.81
CA LEU A 21 -28.05 32.35 -17.46
C LEU A 21 -27.78 31.07 -16.65
N VAL A 22 -28.62 30.76 -15.67
CA VAL A 22 -28.53 29.51 -14.89
C VAL A 22 -28.72 28.29 -15.80
N LEU A 23 -29.68 28.31 -16.72
CA LEU A 23 -29.90 27.21 -17.66
C LEU A 23 -28.69 27.01 -18.59
N ILE A 24 -28.09 28.08 -19.09
CA ILE A 24 -26.86 28.00 -19.90
C ILE A 24 -25.71 27.42 -19.08
N ALA A 25 -25.53 27.87 -17.83
CA ALA A 25 -24.51 27.34 -16.94
C ALA A 25 -24.72 25.84 -16.64
N LEU A 26 -25.96 25.42 -16.38
CA LEU A 26 -26.32 24.01 -16.18
C LEU A 26 -26.07 23.17 -17.45
N ALA A 27 -26.41 23.69 -18.63
CA ALA A 27 -26.16 23.01 -19.89
C ALA A 27 -24.65 22.86 -20.17
N ALA A 28 -23.87 23.92 -19.95
CA ALA A 28 -22.42 23.89 -20.08
C ALA A 28 -21.79 22.90 -19.10
N TRP A 29 -22.21 22.92 -17.83
CA TRP A 29 -21.74 21.99 -16.80
C TRP A 29 -22.10 20.53 -17.13
N THR A 30 -23.32 20.29 -17.62
CA THR A 30 -23.74 18.95 -18.05
C THR A 30 -22.92 18.46 -19.24
N GLY A 31 -22.65 19.32 -20.22
CA GLY A 31 -21.76 19.00 -21.34
C GLY A 31 -20.34 18.66 -20.88
N TRP A 32 -19.77 19.46 -19.97
CA TRP A 32 -18.47 19.19 -19.34
C TRP A 32 -18.44 17.85 -18.62
N TRP A 33 -19.45 17.55 -17.79
CA TRP A 33 -19.50 16.30 -17.03
C TRP A 33 -19.62 15.08 -17.94
N ILE A 34 -20.42 15.14 -19.01
CA ILE A 34 -20.53 14.08 -20.00
C ILE A 34 -19.19 13.86 -20.72
N PHE A 35 -18.48 14.94 -21.07
CA PHE A 35 -17.14 14.87 -21.65
C PHE A 35 -16.16 14.18 -20.69
N LEU A 36 -16.16 14.57 -19.41
CA LEU A 36 -15.32 13.98 -18.37
C LEU A 36 -15.59 12.48 -18.20
N ALA A 37 -16.86 12.07 -18.10
CA ALA A 37 -17.25 10.67 -17.96
C ALA A 37 -16.76 9.81 -19.14
N ARG A 38 -16.90 10.30 -20.38
CA ARG A 38 -16.39 9.63 -21.58
C ARG A 38 -14.86 9.54 -21.58
N GLN A 39 -14.18 10.60 -21.16
CA GLN A 39 -12.71 10.63 -21.08
C GLN A 39 -12.18 9.60 -20.08
N ILE A 40 -12.83 9.47 -18.92
CA ILE A 40 -12.51 8.45 -17.92
C ILE A 40 -12.69 7.05 -18.51
N ASP A 41 -13.82 6.83 -19.18
CA ASP A 41 -14.15 5.55 -19.80
C ASP A 41 -13.08 5.10 -20.81
N THR A 42 -12.75 5.98 -21.76
CA THR A 42 -11.74 5.73 -22.79
C THR A 42 -10.35 5.52 -22.20
N ARG A 43 -9.94 6.31 -21.21
CA ARG A 43 -8.62 6.16 -20.56
C ARG A 43 -8.52 4.87 -19.77
N LEU A 44 -9.58 4.49 -19.06
CA LEU A 44 -9.63 3.22 -18.32
C LEU A 44 -9.51 2.05 -19.29
N GLU A 45 -10.26 2.05 -20.39
CA GLU A 45 -10.17 0.99 -21.41
C GLU A 45 -8.78 0.92 -22.05
N ALA A 46 -8.20 2.06 -22.42
CA ALA A 46 -6.86 2.11 -22.98
C ALA A 46 -5.81 1.54 -22.00
N GLN A 47 -5.88 1.93 -20.72
CA GLN A 47 -4.96 1.44 -19.69
C GLN A 47 -5.12 -0.07 -19.44
N VAL A 48 -6.36 -0.58 -19.43
CA VAL A 48 -6.62 -2.02 -19.32
C VAL A 48 -6.01 -2.78 -20.50
N GLN A 49 -6.11 -2.24 -21.73
CA GLN A 49 -5.51 -2.87 -22.90
C GLN A 49 -3.98 -2.86 -22.83
N THR A 50 -3.36 -1.75 -22.41
CA THR A 50 -1.91 -1.68 -22.20
C THR A 50 -1.45 -2.71 -21.17
N LEU A 51 -2.13 -2.82 -20.02
CA LEU A 51 -1.77 -3.81 -19.00
C LEU A 51 -1.94 -5.25 -19.50
N ARG A 52 -2.96 -5.53 -20.32
CA ARG A 52 -3.14 -6.84 -20.96
C ARG A 52 -2.01 -7.18 -21.93
N GLN A 53 -1.54 -6.19 -22.71
CA GLN A 53 -0.36 -6.36 -23.57
C GLN A 53 0.92 -6.64 -22.76
N ASP A 54 1.01 -6.10 -21.54
CA ASP A 54 2.07 -6.38 -20.58
C ASP A 54 1.91 -7.71 -19.80
N GLY A 55 0.88 -8.50 -20.13
CA GLY A 55 0.64 -9.83 -19.59
C GLY A 55 -0.30 -9.91 -18.38
N TRP A 56 -0.99 -8.82 -18.04
CA TRP A 56 -2.01 -8.83 -16.99
C TRP A 56 -3.33 -9.44 -17.47
N ASP A 57 -4.01 -10.20 -16.61
CA ASP A 57 -5.42 -10.58 -16.80
C ASP A 57 -6.31 -9.65 -15.97
N ILE A 58 -6.99 -8.72 -16.65
CA ILE A 58 -7.93 -7.79 -16.03
C ILE A 58 -9.33 -8.07 -16.57
N ARG A 59 -10.27 -8.42 -15.70
CA ARG A 59 -11.67 -8.74 -16.03
C ARG A 59 -12.61 -8.09 -15.04
N PHE A 60 -13.77 -7.66 -15.51
CA PHE A 60 -14.88 -7.19 -14.71
C PHE A 60 -16.18 -7.50 -15.47
N ALA A 61 -17.28 -7.76 -14.76
CA ALA A 61 -18.56 -8.10 -15.38
C ALA A 61 -19.24 -6.86 -15.95
N ASP A 62 -19.39 -5.83 -15.10
CA ASP A 62 -19.99 -4.55 -15.48
C ASP A 62 -19.09 -3.38 -15.06
N LYS A 63 -19.23 -2.28 -15.79
CA LYS A 63 -18.62 -0.98 -15.50
C LYS A 63 -19.70 0.09 -15.59
N THR A 64 -19.89 0.86 -14.53
CA THR A 64 -20.82 2.00 -14.52
C THR A 64 -20.09 3.28 -14.15
N ILE A 65 -20.48 4.39 -14.78
CA ILE A 65 -19.94 5.73 -14.51
C ILE A 65 -21.11 6.68 -14.30
N ASN A 66 -21.24 7.22 -13.09
CA ASN A 66 -22.30 8.17 -12.71
C ASN A 66 -21.74 9.26 -11.76
N GLY A 67 -22.59 10.10 -11.16
CA GLY A 67 -22.16 11.09 -10.16
C GLY A 67 -22.38 12.57 -10.52
N TRP A 68 -23.06 12.87 -11.64
CA TRP A 68 -23.50 14.23 -11.95
C TRP A 68 -24.27 14.85 -10.76
N PRO A 69 -24.04 16.13 -10.42
CA PRO A 69 -23.16 17.08 -11.12
C PRO A 69 -21.74 17.17 -10.56
N PHE A 70 -21.47 16.75 -9.32
CA PHE A 70 -20.25 17.17 -8.62
C PHE A 70 -19.14 16.12 -8.55
N ARG A 71 -19.42 14.86 -8.89
CA ARG A 71 -18.46 13.75 -8.78
C ARG A 71 -18.51 12.84 -10.00
N THR A 72 -17.48 12.03 -10.14
CA THR A 72 -17.45 10.87 -11.03
C THR A 72 -17.26 9.65 -10.15
N HIS A 73 -18.27 8.79 -10.13
CA HIS A 73 -18.29 7.53 -9.42
C HIS A 73 -18.25 6.41 -10.45
N VAL A 74 -17.18 5.61 -10.40
CA VAL A 74 -16.94 4.46 -11.26
C VAL A 74 -17.13 3.22 -10.41
N ALA A 75 -18.03 2.32 -10.78
CA ALA A 75 -18.17 1.02 -10.11
C ALA A 75 -17.86 -0.12 -11.08
N LEU A 76 -17.01 -1.04 -10.64
CA LEU A 76 -16.65 -2.27 -11.33
C LEU A 76 -17.15 -3.47 -10.52
N THR A 77 -17.89 -4.37 -11.16
CA THR A 77 -18.42 -5.59 -10.52
C THR A 77 -17.60 -6.82 -10.92
N ASN A 78 -17.43 -7.77 -10.00
CA ASN A 78 -16.68 -9.01 -10.20
C ASN A 78 -15.30 -8.78 -10.83
N LEU A 79 -14.57 -7.79 -10.29
CA LEU A 79 -13.24 -7.43 -10.74
C LEU A 79 -12.26 -8.55 -10.42
N VAL A 80 -11.43 -8.91 -11.40
CA VAL A 80 -10.23 -9.72 -11.28
C VAL A 80 -9.09 -8.94 -11.90
N VAL A 81 -8.03 -8.75 -11.14
CA VAL A 81 -6.78 -8.15 -11.60
C VAL A 81 -5.66 -9.12 -11.25
N GLN A 82 -5.12 -9.82 -12.23
CA GLN A 82 -4.04 -10.79 -12.06
C GLN A 82 -2.77 -10.32 -12.78
N ALA A 83 -1.71 -10.21 -12.00
CA ALA A 83 -0.38 -9.85 -12.47
C ALA A 83 0.33 -11.05 -13.13
N PRO A 84 1.30 -10.80 -14.03
CA PRO A 84 2.15 -11.83 -14.61
C PRO A 84 2.91 -12.67 -13.57
N SER A 85 3.17 -12.10 -12.38
CA SER A 85 3.82 -12.79 -11.27
C SER A 85 2.95 -13.84 -10.56
N GLY A 86 1.69 -13.98 -10.96
CA GLY A 86 0.72 -14.88 -10.33
C GLY A 86 0.03 -14.29 -9.09
N HIS A 87 0.35 -13.06 -8.70
CA HIS A 87 -0.45 -12.32 -7.73
C HIS A 87 -1.76 -11.87 -8.37
N ALA A 88 -2.85 -11.91 -7.60
CA ALA A 88 -4.12 -11.38 -8.08
C ALA A 88 -4.93 -10.75 -6.97
N ILE A 89 -5.78 -9.80 -7.33
CA ILE A 89 -6.82 -9.25 -6.48
C ILE A 89 -8.16 -9.52 -7.15
N LYS A 90 -9.13 -10.02 -6.37
CA LYS A 90 -10.52 -10.13 -6.80
C LYS A 90 -11.40 -9.30 -5.87
N ALA A 91 -12.41 -8.65 -6.43
CA ALA A 91 -13.39 -7.88 -5.68
C ALA A 91 -14.78 -8.12 -6.27
N THR A 92 -15.78 -8.38 -5.43
CA THR A 92 -17.17 -8.44 -5.88
C THR A 92 -17.62 -7.08 -6.40
N GLU A 93 -17.16 -6.01 -5.74
CA GLU A 93 -17.39 -4.64 -6.13
C GLU A 93 -16.16 -3.80 -5.79
N LEU A 94 -15.72 -2.97 -6.73
CA LEU A 94 -14.69 -1.95 -6.53
C LEU A 94 -15.24 -0.62 -7.03
N THR A 95 -15.30 0.38 -6.15
CA THR A 95 -15.78 1.72 -6.47
C THR A 95 -14.62 2.71 -6.47
N ALA A 96 -14.58 3.62 -7.43
CA ALA A 96 -13.60 4.69 -7.51
C ALA A 96 -14.32 6.03 -7.69
N GLU A 97 -13.98 7.02 -6.88
CA GLU A 97 -14.59 8.35 -6.91
C GLU A 97 -13.55 9.44 -7.12
N ALA A 98 -13.91 10.46 -7.90
CA ALA A 98 -13.17 11.71 -8.02
C ALA A 98 -14.15 12.89 -8.11
N ASN A 99 -13.71 14.08 -7.71
CA ASN A 99 -14.51 15.29 -7.89
C ASN A 99 -14.51 15.72 -9.36
N ALA A 100 -15.65 16.14 -9.89
CA ALA A 100 -15.78 16.55 -11.29
C ALA A 100 -14.94 17.80 -11.65
N TYR A 101 -14.60 18.62 -10.64
CA TYR A 101 -13.72 19.78 -10.75
C TYR A 101 -12.26 19.48 -10.39
N GLN A 102 -11.94 18.26 -9.93
CA GLN A 102 -10.58 17.82 -9.60
C GLN A 102 -10.40 16.33 -9.96
N PRO A 103 -10.39 15.99 -11.26
CA PRO A 103 -10.41 14.60 -11.73
C PRO A 103 -9.06 13.88 -11.58
N THR A 104 -8.07 14.50 -10.93
CA THR A 104 -6.74 13.92 -10.67
C THR A 104 -6.59 13.41 -9.23
N GLN A 105 -7.64 13.51 -8.41
CA GLN A 105 -7.69 12.97 -7.06
C GLN A 105 -8.78 11.91 -6.98
N TRP A 106 -8.35 10.66 -6.84
CA TRP A 106 -9.21 9.49 -6.81
C TRP A 106 -9.17 8.81 -5.45
N VAL A 107 -10.32 8.31 -5.02
CA VAL A 107 -10.43 7.40 -3.89
C VAL A 107 -11.10 6.13 -4.38
N VAL A 108 -10.38 5.02 -4.27
CA VAL A 108 -10.83 3.67 -4.59
C VAL A 108 -11.19 2.96 -3.30
N VAL A 109 -12.31 2.25 -3.27
CA VAL A 109 -12.82 1.52 -2.10
C VAL A 109 -13.25 0.12 -2.53
N ALA A 110 -12.94 -0.87 -1.69
CA ALA A 110 -13.42 -2.23 -1.82
C ALA A 110 -14.44 -2.51 -0.70
N PRO A 111 -15.71 -2.11 -0.87
CA PRO A 111 -16.70 -2.10 0.22
C PRO A 111 -17.00 -3.48 0.81
N GLN A 112 -16.84 -4.54 0.01
CA GLN A 112 -17.13 -5.92 0.42
C GLN A 112 -15.86 -6.72 0.78
N GLY A 113 -14.71 -6.07 0.83
CA GLY A 113 -13.41 -6.71 0.96
C GLY A 113 -12.83 -7.17 -0.37
N LEU A 114 -11.70 -7.87 -0.30
CA LEU A 114 -10.93 -8.35 -1.44
C LEU A 114 -10.49 -9.81 -1.23
N MET A 115 -10.29 -10.55 -2.31
CA MET A 115 -9.54 -11.81 -2.30
C MET A 115 -8.15 -11.55 -2.86
N LEU A 116 -7.11 -11.78 -2.04
CA LEU A 116 -5.72 -11.65 -2.43
C LEU A 116 -5.15 -13.04 -2.77
N THR A 117 -4.87 -13.29 -4.04
CA THR A 117 -4.08 -14.43 -4.49
C THR A 117 -2.61 -14.08 -4.34
N ARG A 118 -1.86 -14.86 -3.53
CA ARG A 118 -0.42 -14.71 -3.37
C ARG A 118 0.28 -15.80 -4.17
N ALA A 119 1.25 -15.42 -5.01
CA ALA A 119 1.93 -16.36 -5.89
C ALA A 119 2.50 -17.55 -5.12
N GLY A 120 2.06 -18.77 -5.46
CA GLY A 120 2.48 -20.02 -4.82
C GLY A 120 1.98 -20.25 -3.38
N LYS A 121 1.27 -19.29 -2.76
CA LYS A 121 0.82 -19.35 -1.36
C LYS A 121 -0.70 -19.44 -1.19
N GLY A 122 -1.44 -19.46 -2.30
CA GLY A 122 -2.89 -19.53 -2.30
C GLY A 122 -3.57 -18.21 -1.92
N GLU A 123 -4.90 -18.30 -1.76
CA GLU A 123 -5.79 -17.14 -1.63
C GLU A 123 -6.08 -16.78 -0.16
N VAL A 124 -6.15 -15.47 0.12
CA VAL A 124 -6.51 -14.91 1.42
C VAL A 124 -7.61 -13.89 1.21
N ALA A 125 -8.75 -14.11 1.87
CA ALA A 125 -9.79 -13.11 1.94
C ALA A 125 -9.37 -12.00 2.93
N VAL A 126 -9.51 -10.75 2.52
CA VAL A 126 -9.22 -9.56 3.31
C VAL A 126 -10.52 -8.81 3.48
N LYS A 127 -10.99 -8.71 4.73
CA LYS A 127 -12.17 -7.92 5.11
C LYS A 127 -11.77 -6.88 6.15
N GLY A 128 -12.55 -5.84 6.32
CA GLY A 128 -12.34 -4.80 7.34
C GLY A 128 -13.43 -3.75 7.26
N ASP A 129 -13.41 -2.79 8.18
CA ASP A 129 -14.38 -1.69 8.22
C ASP A 129 -14.17 -0.72 7.04
N ALA A 130 -12.93 -0.60 6.58
CA ALA A 130 -12.58 0.13 5.38
C ALA A 130 -11.37 -0.52 4.70
N ILE A 131 -11.46 -0.69 3.38
CA ILE A 131 -10.31 -0.96 2.51
C ILE A 131 -10.37 0.09 1.41
N ARG A 132 -9.48 1.08 1.49
CA ARG A 132 -9.48 2.22 0.58
C ARG A 132 -8.07 2.60 0.14
N MET A 133 -7.97 3.13 -1.06
CA MET A 133 -6.74 3.66 -1.63
C MET A 133 -7.02 5.01 -2.26
N SER A 134 -6.28 6.05 -1.90
CA SER A 134 -6.33 7.32 -2.62
C SER A 134 -5.12 7.48 -3.54
N ALA A 135 -5.35 8.02 -4.73
CA ALA A 135 -4.31 8.41 -5.67
C ALA A 135 -4.49 9.88 -6.05
N SER A 136 -3.46 10.70 -5.91
CA SER A 136 -3.49 12.11 -6.29
C SER A 136 -2.28 12.51 -7.14
N GLY A 137 -2.49 13.44 -8.07
CA GLY A 137 -1.45 13.79 -9.03
C GLY A 137 -1.18 12.67 -10.04
N ILE A 138 -2.23 11.96 -10.46
CA ILE A 138 -2.16 10.84 -11.43
C ILE A 138 -1.68 11.24 -12.83
N ASP A 139 -1.55 12.54 -13.07
CA ASP A 139 -0.97 13.18 -14.24
C ASP A 139 0.56 13.40 -14.11
N GLN A 140 1.12 13.18 -12.94
CA GLN A 140 2.56 13.25 -12.67
C GLN A 140 3.23 11.90 -12.94
N ARG A 141 4.56 11.90 -13.09
CA ARG A 141 5.36 10.67 -13.26
C ARG A 141 5.11 9.68 -12.12
N TRP A 142 5.13 10.18 -10.89
CA TRP A 142 4.85 9.43 -9.68
C TRP A 142 3.64 10.06 -8.98
N PRO A 143 2.49 9.37 -8.91
CA PRO A 143 1.37 9.86 -8.12
C PRO A 143 1.65 9.68 -6.62
N ASN A 144 0.99 10.48 -5.80
CA ASN A 144 0.88 10.18 -4.38
C ASN A 144 -0.15 9.07 -4.20
N LEU A 145 0.24 7.98 -3.56
CA LEU A 145 -0.61 6.84 -3.24
C LEU A 145 -0.72 6.71 -1.72
N ALA A 146 -1.92 6.44 -1.24
CA ALA A 146 -2.15 6.06 0.15
C ALA A 146 -3.17 4.93 0.20
N LEU A 147 -2.76 3.76 0.67
CA LEU A 147 -3.61 2.63 0.99
C LEU A 147 -3.87 2.64 2.49
N GLU A 148 -5.13 2.40 2.87
CA GLU A 148 -5.54 2.25 4.25
C GLU A 148 -6.50 1.07 4.39
N MET A 149 -6.25 0.24 5.40
CA MET A 149 -7.14 -0.79 5.86
C MET A 149 -7.45 -0.55 7.35
N VAL A 150 -8.74 -0.45 7.69
CA VAL A 150 -9.24 -0.27 9.06
C VAL A 150 -9.81 -1.58 9.57
N ASN A 151 -9.35 -2.01 10.74
CA ASN A 151 -9.69 -3.30 11.35
C ASN A 151 -9.60 -4.50 10.37
N PRO A 152 -8.52 -4.63 9.57
CA PRO A 152 -8.44 -5.73 8.60
C PRO A 152 -8.37 -7.09 9.30
N VAL A 153 -9.09 -8.06 8.73
CA VAL A 153 -9.07 -9.48 9.08
C VAL A 153 -8.67 -10.27 7.85
N PHE A 154 -7.67 -11.13 8.01
CA PHE A 154 -7.15 -11.99 6.97
C PHE A 154 -7.67 -13.41 7.19
N THR A 155 -8.24 -14.04 6.15
CA THR A 155 -8.78 -15.41 6.22
C THR A 155 -8.25 -16.23 5.06
N ALA A 156 -7.30 -17.13 5.34
CA ALA A 156 -6.76 -18.04 4.34
C ALA A 156 -7.84 -19.00 3.84
N GLN A 157 -7.90 -19.21 2.53
CA GLN A 157 -8.79 -20.18 1.91
C GLN A 157 -8.22 -21.60 2.03
N THR A 158 -9.03 -22.61 1.76
CA THR A 158 -8.62 -24.02 1.81
C THR A 158 -7.38 -24.26 0.96
N GLY A 159 -6.34 -24.85 1.56
CA GLY A 159 -5.06 -25.13 0.90
C GLY A 159 -4.10 -23.95 0.76
N ALA A 160 -4.47 -22.75 1.23
CA ALA A 160 -3.59 -21.59 1.23
C ALA A 160 -2.71 -21.55 2.49
N GLU A 161 -1.47 -21.05 2.33
CA GLU A 161 -0.63 -20.75 3.50
C GLU A 161 -1.26 -19.64 4.33
N PRO A 162 -1.30 -19.69 5.67
CA PRO A 162 -1.87 -18.60 6.44
C PRO A 162 -1.13 -17.27 6.22
N PHE A 163 -1.86 -16.15 6.20
CA PHE A 163 -1.21 -14.83 6.29
C PHE A 163 -0.61 -14.67 7.71
N PRO A 164 0.61 -14.10 7.87
CA PRO A 164 1.32 -14.09 9.16
C PRO A 164 0.55 -13.42 10.30
N ILE A 165 -0.26 -12.41 9.99
CA ILE A 165 -1.19 -11.77 10.91
C ILE A 165 -2.63 -12.23 10.65
N ALA A 166 -3.39 -12.41 11.71
CA ALA A 166 -4.81 -12.73 11.65
C ALA A 166 -5.65 -11.46 11.44
N ARG A 167 -5.28 -10.38 12.14
CA ARG A 167 -5.97 -9.09 12.14
C ARG A 167 -5.04 -7.95 12.58
N ALA A 168 -5.45 -6.71 12.37
CA ALA A 168 -4.79 -5.51 12.89
C ALA A 168 -5.84 -4.43 13.19
N ALA A 169 -5.48 -3.38 13.94
CA ALA A 169 -6.34 -2.20 14.07
C ALA A 169 -6.25 -1.32 12.81
N ARG A 170 -5.04 -1.16 12.25
CA ARG A 170 -4.83 -0.40 11.02
C ARG A 170 -3.63 -0.91 10.24
N ILE A 171 -3.72 -0.88 8.92
CA ILE A 171 -2.58 -1.05 8.02
C ILE A 171 -2.60 0.09 7.02
N GLU A 172 -1.47 0.74 6.85
CA GLU A 172 -1.33 1.83 5.91
C GLU A 172 -0.08 1.64 5.06
N PHE A 173 -0.17 2.10 3.82
CA PHE A 173 0.97 2.20 2.92
C PHE A 173 0.87 3.53 2.17
N TYR A 174 1.95 4.29 2.15
CA TYR A 174 2.04 5.56 1.46
C TYR A 174 3.22 5.51 0.49
N ALA A 175 3.04 6.08 -0.69
CA ALA A 175 4.10 6.31 -1.66
C ALA A 175 3.96 7.71 -2.25
N ARG A 176 5.05 8.44 -2.39
CA ARG A 176 5.06 9.79 -2.97
C ARG A 176 6.37 10.06 -3.71
N PRO A 177 6.38 10.97 -4.69
CA PRO A 177 7.64 11.47 -5.23
C PRO A 177 8.55 11.96 -4.12
N HIS A 178 9.83 11.61 -4.19
CA HIS A 178 10.85 12.15 -3.31
C HIS A 178 11.11 13.63 -3.67
N LEU A 179 11.11 14.49 -2.65
CA LEU A 179 11.26 15.93 -2.79
C LEU A 179 12.33 16.43 -1.80
N GLU A 180 13.61 16.28 -2.13
CA GLU A 180 14.71 16.83 -1.32
C GLU A 180 15.16 18.18 -1.88
N GLY A 181 14.92 19.25 -1.12
CA GLY A 181 15.47 20.60 -1.38
C GLY A 181 15.06 21.28 -2.70
N SER A 182 14.21 20.64 -3.50
CA SER A 182 13.81 21.06 -4.84
C SER A 182 12.32 20.80 -5.05
N THR A 183 11.68 21.65 -5.86
CA THR A 183 10.31 21.44 -6.34
C THR A 183 10.25 20.56 -7.59
N ALA A 184 11.40 20.18 -8.16
CA ALA A 184 11.47 19.25 -9.28
C ALA A 184 11.49 17.80 -8.75
N PRO A 185 10.56 16.92 -9.16
CA PRO A 185 10.56 15.52 -8.74
C PRO A 185 11.86 14.84 -9.15
N THR A 186 12.52 14.14 -8.22
CA THR A 186 13.63 13.25 -8.55
C THR A 186 13.10 11.96 -9.19
N ASP A 187 14.00 11.04 -9.56
CA ASP A 187 13.59 9.70 -9.99
C ASP A 187 13.26 8.76 -8.82
N ASP A 188 13.24 9.28 -7.59
CA ASP A 188 13.12 8.47 -6.38
C ASP A 188 11.71 8.60 -5.78
N VAL A 189 11.31 7.58 -5.03
CA VAL A 189 9.98 7.51 -4.40
C VAL A 189 10.14 7.23 -2.91
N ASP A 190 9.57 8.10 -2.08
CA ASP A 190 9.46 7.84 -0.64
C ASP A 190 8.29 6.88 -0.40
N VAL A 191 8.55 5.84 0.40
CA VAL A 191 7.52 4.90 0.85
C VAL A 191 7.46 4.83 2.36
N MET A 192 6.26 4.70 2.90
CA MET A 192 6.00 4.39 4.30
C MET A 192 5.02 3.22 4.39
N PHE A 193 5.31 2.25 5.23
CA PHE A 193 4.38 1.21 5.67
C PHE A 193 4.14 1.36 7.17
N ARG A 194 2.88 1.23 7.60
CA ARG A 194 2.53 1.21 9.02
C ARG A 194 1.55 0.09 9.32
N LEU A 195 1.85 -0.68 10.36
CA LEU A 195 0.99 -1.70 10.95
C LEU A 195 0.72 -1.29 12.40
N VAL A 196 -0.55 -1.21 12.79
CA VAL A 196 -0.97 -0.88 14.15
C VAL A 196 -1.76 -2.04 14.74
N ASP A 197 -1.33 -2.50 15.91
CA ASP A 197 -1.97 -3.57 16.69
C ASP A 197 -2.21 -4.87 15.92
N GLY A 198 -1.24 -5.24 15.08
CA GLY A 198 -1.20 -6.52 14.40
C GLY A 198 -1.21 -7.67 15.41
N GLN A 199 -2.09 -8.65 15.18
CA GLN A 199 -2.16 -9.86 15.98
C GLN A 199 -1.78 -11.06 15.13
N GLY A 200 -0.86 -11.87 15.65
CA GLY A 200 -0.47 -13.13 15.03
C GLY A 200 -1.62 -14.15 15.00
N ARG A 201 -1.37 -15.26 14.31
CA ARG A 201 -2.19 -16.47 14.43
C ARG A 201 -1.66 -17.34 15.55
N ALA A 202 -2.54 -18.14 16.13
CA ALA A 202 -2.19 -19.21 17.06
C ALA A 202 -1.02 -20.04 16.53
N ASP A 203 0.01 -20.24 17.36
CA ASP A 203 1.26 -20.95 17.09
C ASP A 203 2.11 -20.34 15.95
N GLY A 204 1.76 -19.14 15.48
CA GLY A 204 2.39 -18.45 14.37
C GLY A 204 3.59 -17.60 14.79
N PRO A 205 4.45 -17.20 13.82
CA PRO A 205 5.67 -16.47 14.11
C PRO A 205 5.42 -15.10 14.78
N VAL A 206 4.34 -14.43 14.40
CA VAL A 206 4.00 -13.10 14.95
C VAL A 206 3.46 -13.20 16.38
N GLU A 207 2.67 -14.22 16.70
CA GLU A 207 2.16 -14.43 18.07
C GLU A 207 3.31 -14.72 19.03
N GLY A 208 4.21 -15.65 18.64
CA GLY A 208 5.41 -15.93 19.41
C GLY A 208 6.28 -14.68 19.59
N PHE A 209 6.60 -13.97 18.50
CA PHE A 209 7.42 -12.75 18.55
C PHE A 209 6.81 -11.63 19.40
N ALA A 210 5.49 -11.47 19.39
CA ALA A 210 4.79 -10.48 20.19
C ALA A 210 4.42 -10.97 21.61
N GLN A 211 4.73 -12.21 21.97
CA GLN A 211 4.40 -12.83 23.26
C GLN A 211 2.90 -12.71 23.59
N ASP A 212 2.04 -13.14 22.65
CA ASP A 212 0.57 -12.99 22.70
C ASP A 212 0.06 -11.53 22.71
N GLY A 213 0.99 -10.57 22.68
CA GLY A 213 0.73 -9.15 22.57
C GLY A 213 0.46 -8.69 21.13
N ARG A 214 0.60 -7.38 20.94
CA ARG A 214 0.38 -6.71 19.65
C ARG A 214 1.71 -6.40 18.98
N LEU A 215 1.72 -6.47 17.65
CA LEU A 215 2.79 -6.03 16.78
C LEU A 215 2.40 -4.69 16.13
N THR A 216 3.15 -3.65 16.45
CA THR A 216 3.06 -2.34 15.79
C THR A 216 4.41 -2.05 15.14
N THR A 217 4.41 -1.54 13.91
CA THR A 217 5.64 -1.16 13.22
C THR A 217 5.38 -0.06 12.20
N GLN A 218 6.33 0.85 12.07
CA GLN A 218 6.40 1.81 10.99
C GLN A 218 7.75 1.66 10.30
N LEU A 219 7.71 1.56 8.97
CA LEU A 219 8.89 1.43 8.11
C LEU A 219 8.84 2.52 7.06
N GLU A 220 9.95 3.20 6.87
CA GLU A 220 10.12 4.22 5.84
C GLU A 220 11.38 3.89 5.04
N ALA A 221 11.32 4.12 3.73
CA ALA A 221 12.44 3.94 2.84
C ALA A 221 12.30 4.85 1.62
N GLU A 222 13.42 5.13 0.99
CA GLU A 222 13.47 5.77 -0.32
C GLU A 222 13.80 4.69 -1.37
N ILE A 223 12.95 4.56 -2.38
CA ILE A 223 13.20 3.70 -3.53
C ILE A 223 13.99 4.52 -4.55
N GLY A 224 15.29 4.27 -4.62
CA GLY A 224 16.16 4.94 -5.58
C GLY A 224 15.96 4.44 -7.01
N GLN A 225 16.08 5.33 -8.00
CA GLN A 225 15.91 5.01 -9.43
C GLN A 225 14.57 4.30 -9.72
N ALA A 226 13.49 4.83 -9.18
CA ALA A 226 12.16 4.22 -9.27
C ALA A 226 11.71 4.06 -10.73
N SER A 227 12.26 4.80 -11.71
CA SER A 227 11.93 4.60 -13.12
C SER A 227 12.28 3.22 -13.68
N LEU A 228 13.17 2.49 -13.00
CA LEU A 228 13.53 1.13 -13.35
C LEU A 228 12.47 0.12 -12.85
N LEU A 229 11.52 0.55 -12.01
CA LEU A 229 10.32 -0.23 -11.73
C LEU A 229 9.49 -0.29 -13.01
N LYS A 230 9.36 -1.49 -13.56
CA LYS A 230 8.45 -1.70 -14.67
C LYS A 230 7.02 -1.47 -14.18
N THR A 231 6.29 -0.57 -14.82
CA THR A 231 4.84 -0.41 -14.58
C THR A 231 4.17 -1.77 -14.74
N GLY A 232 3.56 -2.27 -13.67
CA GLY A 232 2.92 -3.58 -13.65
C GLY A 232 3.85 -4.79 -13.46
N GLY A 233 5.15 -4.60 -13.23
CA GLY A 233 6.11 -5.68 -12.98
C GLY A 233 6.32 -6.67 -14.13
N ASP A 234 7.11 -7.72 -13.87
CA ASP A 234 7.27 -8.86 -14.76
C ASP A 234 6.80 -10.17 -14.07
N ALA A 235 7.01 -11.31 -14.73
CA ALA A 235 6.67 -12.61 -14.17
C ALA A 235 7.45 -12.96 -12.88
N ALA A 236 8.62 -12.36 -12.68
CA ALA A 236 9.38 -12.51 -11.45
C ALA A 236 8.85 -11.57 -10.35
N GLY A 237 8.36 -10.37 -10.70
CA GLY A 237 7.65 -9.44 -9.82
C GLY A 237 8.01 -7.98 -10.08
N VAL A 238 7.45 -7.06 -9.28
CA VAL A 238 7.61 -5.61 -9.51
C VAL A 238 9.05 -5.11 -9.34
N PHE A 239 9.82 -5.74 -8.44
CA PHE A 239 11.18 -5.34 -8.14
C PHE A 239 12.25 -6.07 -8.97
N SER A 240 11.89 -7.07 -9.79
CA SER A 240 12.85 -7.89 -10.55
C SER A 240 13.76 -7.07 -11.47
N ALA A 241 13.17 -6.27 -12.37
CA ALA A 241 13.92 -5.46 -13.32
C ALA A 241 14.74 -4.37 -12.61
N TRP A 242 14.12 -3.72 -11.63
CA TRP A 242 14.75 -2.69 -10.80
C TRP A 242 15.98 -3.23 -10.04
N THR A 243 15.88 -4.43 -9.45
CA THR A 243 17.00 -5.09 -8.79
C THR A 243 18.12 -5.44 -9.76
N LYS A 244 17.80 -5.98 -10.94
CA LYS A 244 18.82 -6.30 -11.97
C LYS A 244 19.54 -5.05 -12.48
N ALA A 245 18.86 -3.92 -12.50
CA ALA A 245 19.42 -2.64 -12.91
C ALA A 245 20.17 -1.90 -11.79
N GLY A 246 20.33 -2.51 -10.61
CA GLY A 246 21.13 -1.98 -9.50
C GLY A 246 20.36 -1.10 -8.51
N GLY A 247 19.02 -1.14 -8.54
CA GLY A 247 18.16 -0.39 -7.65
C GLY A 247 18.43 -0.64 -6.16
N THR A 248 18.24 0.39 -5.35
CA THR A 248 18.54 0.41 -3.91
C THR A 248 17.39 0.98 -3.10
N PHE A 249 17.11 0.39 -1.94
CA PHE A 249 16.39 1.09 -0.87
C PHE A 249 17.41 1.93 -0.10
N ARG A 250 17.16 3.22 0.05
CA ARG A 250 18.01 4.16 0.79
C ARG A 250 17.29 4.68 2.02
N ASN A 251 18.07 5.18 2.97
CA ASN A 251 17.55 5.89 4.14
C ASN A 251 16.45 5.09 4.87
N VAL A 252 16.64 3.78 4.96
CA VAL A 252 15.65 2.88 5.56
C VAL A 252 15.64 3.13 7.04
N ARG A 253 14.48 3.44 7.60
CA ARG A 253 14.29 3.69 9.02
C ARG A 253 12.98 3.12 9.48
N GLY A 254 12.86 2.86 10.77
CA GLY A 254 11.60 2.43 11.32
C GLY A 254 11.65 2.14 12.80
N ASP A 255 10.48 1.81 13.31
CA ASP A 255 10.28 1.34 14.66
C ASP A 255 9.40 0.08 14.65
N LEU A 256 9.56 -0.69 15.72
CA LEU A 256 8.84 -1.91 15.96
C LEU A 256 8.57 -2.05 17.45
N GLN A 257 7.34 -2.41 17.78
CA GLN A 257 6.92 -2.83 19.10
C GLN A 257 6.25 -4.20 18.98
N ALA A 258 6.71 -5.17 19.77
CA ALA A 258 6.18 -6.51 19.83
C ALA A 258 5.99 -6.89 21.30
N GLY A 259 4.75 -6.78 21.80
CA GLY A 259 4.48 -6.86 23.23
C GLY A 259 5.29 -5.81 24.01
N ASP A 260 6.12 -6.28 24.93
CA ASP A 260 7.00 -5.43 25.76
C ASP A 260 8.34 -5.08 25.10
N SER A 261 8.70 -5.76 24.01
CA SER A 261 9.94 -5.51 23.26
C SER A 261 9.76 -4.35 22.29
N ARG A 262 10.77 -3.49 22.19
CA ARG A 262 10.81 -2.38 21.23
C ARG A 262 12.14 -2.36 20.49
N ALA A 263 12.12 -1.90 19.24
CA ALA A 263 13.34 -1.64 18.50
C ALA A 263 13.17 -0.47 17.54
N THR A 264 14.19 0.37 17.39
CA THR A 264 14.33 1.25 16.23
C THR A 264 15.33 0.64 15.27
N LEU A 265 15.11 0.80 13.97
CA LEU A 265 15.98 0.28 12.93
C LEU A 265 16.43 1.37 11.97
N SER A 266 17.64 1.23 11.46
CA SER A 266 18.17 2.08 10.39
C SER A 266 19.06 1.28 9.44
N SER A 267 19.10 1.69 8.17
CA SER A 267 20.06 1.23 7.17
C SER A 267 20.22 2.29 6.10
N ASP A 268 21.47 2.66 5.80
CA ASP A 268 21.76 3.64 4.76
C ASP A 268 21.34 3.12 3.38
N VAL A 269 21.64 1.84 3.10
CA VAL A 269 21.35 1.19 1.82
C VAL A 269 21.06 -0.30 2.01
N LEU A 270 19.94 -0.75 1.43
CA LEU A 270 19.64 -2.16 1.19
C LEU A 270 19.50 -2.42 -0.31
N ARG A 271 19.91 -3.60 -0.74
CA ARG A 271 19.73 -4.12 -2.10
C ARG A 271 18.97 -5.43 -2.06
N ALA A 272 18.59 -5.95 -3.22
CA ALA A 272 18.17 -7.34 -3.35
C ALA A 272 19.16 -8.11 -4.23
N ASP A 273 19.33 -9.40 -3.95
CA ASP A 273 20.08 -10.30 -4.81
C ASP A 273 19.25 -10.75 -6.03
N ALA A 274 19.85 -11.57 -6.90
CA ALA A 274 19.19 -12.06 -8.10
C ALA A 274 17.92 -12.90 -7.83
N ASN A 275 17.73 -13.40 -6.60
CA ASN A 275 16.56 -14.15 -6.17
C ASN A 275 15.55 -13.27 -5.40
N GLY A 276 15.75 -11.95 -5.44
CA GLY A 276 14.90 -10.98 -4.76
C GLY A 276 15.07 -10.95 -3.25
N ARG A 277 16.10 -11.57 -2.68
CA ARG A 277 16.35 -11.52 -1.23
C ARG A 277 17.15 -10.30 -0.85
N LEU A 278 16.74 -9.62 0.21
CA LEU A 278 17.46 -8.44 0.69
C LEU A 278 18.92 -8.79 1.04
N THR A 279 19.82 -7.84 0.75
CA THR A 279 21.23 -7.85 1.11
C THR A 279 21.61 -6.48 1.70
N GLY A 280 22.49 -6.49 2.70
CA GLY A 280 22.91 -5.29 3.41
C GLY A 280 22.90 -5.46 4.92
N GLN A 281 23.03 -4.35 5.65
CA GLN A 281 23.06 -4.34 7.11
C GLN A 281 21.97 -3.42 7.65
N VAL A 282 21.32 -3.85 8.71
CA VAL A 282 20.33 -3.05 9.45
C VAL A 282 20.82 -2.93 10.89
N GLN A 283 21.06 -1.70 11.32
CA GLN A 283 21.36 -1.41 12.72
C GLN A 283 20.05 -1.35 13.49
N LEU A 284 20.05 -1.94 14.69
CA LEU A 284 18.91 -2.00 15.58
C LEU A 284 19.32 -1.46 16.94
N GLN A 285 18.48 -0.62 17.52
CA GLN A 285 18.54 -0.29 18.95
C GLN A 285 17.35 -0.95 19.62
N ALA A 286 17.59 -2.10 20.27
CA ALA A 286 16.54 -2.89 20.87
C ALA A 286 16.44 -2.61 22.38
N GLN A 287 15.21 -2.45 22.87
CA GLN A 287 14.89 -2.36 24.29
C GLN A 287 14.14 -3.62 24.69
N LYS A 288 14.61 -4.29 25.75
CA LYS A 288 14.09 -5.59 26.22
C LYS A 288 13.93 -6.59 25.06
N PRO A 289 15.01 -6.95 24.33
CA PRO A 289 14.91 -7.83 23.16
C PRO A 289 14.58 -9.30 23.52
N LEU A 290 14.82 -9.72 24.76
CA LEU A 290 14.71 -11.11 25.18
C LEU A 290 13.33 -11.74 24.98
N PRO A 291 12.20 -11.12 25.41
CA PRO A 291 10.87 -11.71 25.23
C PRO A 291 10.56 -12.01 23.76
N ALA A 292 10.86 -11.06 22.86
CA ALA A 292 10.65 -11.25 21.43
C ALA A 292 11.55 -12.34 20.82
N LEU A 293 12.84 -12.37 21.19
CA LEU A 293 13.79 -13.39 20.69
C LEU A 293 13.45 -14.80 21.21
N ALA A 294 13.10 -14.93 22.49
CA ALA A 294 12.63 -16.17 23.09
C ALA A 294 11.32 -16.63 22.44
N GLY A 295 10.44 -15.69 22.15
CA GLY A 295 9.22 -15.90 21.39
C GLY A 295 9.46 -16.56 20.03
N LEU A 296 10.46 -16.10 19.27
CA LEU A 296 10.85 -16.72 18.00
C LEU A 296 11.29 -18.18 18.16
N MET A 297 11.93 -18.56 19.27
CA MET A 297 12.31 -19.95 19.54
C MET A 297 11.09 -20.86 19.76
N ALA A 298 10.06 -20.32 20.41
CA ALA A 298 8.83 -21.05 20.72
C ALA A 298 7.93 -21.27 19.50
N THR A 299 8.16 -20.52 18.41
CA THR A 299 7.38 -20.65 17.18
C THR A 299 7.50 -22.05 16.58
N ARG A 300 6.35 -22.66 16.30
CA ARG A 300 6.27 -24.00 15.69
C ARG A 300 6.06 -23.93 14.18
N GLN A 301 5.60 -22.78 13.69
CA GLN A 301 5.31 -22.54 12.28
C GLN A 301 6.18 -21.41 11.73
N GLY A 302 6.62 -21.58 10.48
CA GLY A 302 7.38 -20.56 9.75
C GLY A 302 8.86 -20.88 9.59
N PRO A 303 9.61 -20.03 8.88
CA PRO A 303 10.97 -20.32 8.42
C PRO A 303 12.06 -19.96 9.46
N VAL A 304 11.71 -19.74 10.72
CA VAL A 304 12.64 -19.33 11.78
C VAL A 304 13.60 -20.47 12.11
N ASN A 305 14.91 -20.19 12.16
CA ASN A 305 15.92 -21.12 12.65
C ASN A 305 15.99 -21.04 14.18
N ARG A 306 15.39 -22.03 14.84
CA ARG A 306 15.30 -22.10 16.31
C ARG A 306 16.66 -22.17 17.00
N ILE A 307 17.66 -22.82 16.41
CA ILE A 307 19.01 -22.91 16.99
C ILE A 307 19.69 -21.53 16.94
N GLY A 308 19.56 -20.82 15.81
CA GLY A 308 20.06 -19.45 15.71
C GLY A 308 19.33 -18.49 16.63
N ALA A 309 18.00 -18.60 16.72
CA ALA A 309 17.20 -17.81 17.67
C ALA A 309 17.61 -18.07 19.12
N ALA A 310 17.91 -19.32 19.49
CA ALA A 310 18.41 -19.68 20.81
C ALA A 310 19.78 -19.05 21.12
N GLY A 311 20.72 -19.11 20.16
CA GLY A 311 22.02 -18.46 20.31
C GLY A 311 21.91 -16.94 20.46
N ALA A 312 21.05 -16.31 19.66
CA ALA A 312 20.76 -14.88 19.76
C ALA A 312 20.13 -14.50 21.10
N ALA A 313 19.15 -15.27 21.58
CA ALA A 313 18.51 -15.04 22.88
C ALA A 313 19.51 -15.19 24.04
N ALA A 314 20.38 -16.20 24.00
CA ALA A 314 21.43 -16.38 25.00
C ALA A 314 22.42 -15.19 25.02
N ALA A 315 22.84 -14.70 23.85
CA ALA A 315 23.73 -13.54 23.74
C ALA A 315 23.06 -12.25 24.26
N ALA A 316 21.79 -12.03 23.92
CA ALA A 316 21.02 -10.91 24.44
C ALA A 316 20.85 -10.98 25.97
N GLY A 317 20.61 -12.18 26.51
CA GLY A 317 20.46 -12.39 27.95
C GLY A 317 21.74 -12.13 28.74
N ALA A 318 22.88 -12.54 28.21
CA ALA A 318 24.18 -12.20 28.79
C ALA A 318 24.42 -10.68 28.81
N ALA A 319 24.01 -9.96 27.76
CA ALA A 319 24.14 -8.51 27.70
C ALA A 319 23.18 -7.79 28.66
N GLU A 320 21.94 -8.25 28.79
CA GLU A 320 20.95 -7.68 29.71
C GLU A 320 21.35 -7.90 31.17
N ALA A 321 21.95 -9.04 31.51
CA ALA A 321 22.53 -9.31 32.83
C ALA A 321 23.64 -8.33 33.23
N THR A 322 24.23 -7.59 32.28
CA THR A 322 25.18 -6.49 32.56
C THR A 322 24.49 -5.15 32.86
N GLY A 323 23.16 -5.13 33.00
CA GLY A 323 22.36 -3.94 33.34
C GLY A 323 22.02 -3.05 32.14
N LYS A 324 22.21 -3.52 30.91
CA LYS A 324 21.91 -2.76 29.69
C LYS A 324 20.48 -3.04 29.22
N GLU A 325 19.56 -2.11 29.46
CA GLU A 325 18.19 -2.21 28.93
C GLU A 325 18.10 -1.98 27.41
N GLN A 326 19.04 -1.21 26.86
CA GLN A 326 19.18 -0.97 25.43
C GLN A 326 20.38 -1.74 24.89
N LEU A 327 20.14 -2.51 23.84
CA LEU A 327 21.14 -3.36 23.21
C LEU A 327 21.28 -2.97 21.73
N PRO A 328 22.43 -2.43 21.32
CA PRO A 328 22.75 -2.30 19.90
C PRO A 328 22.91 -3.69 19.30
N LEU A 329 22.14 -3.95 18.25
CA LEU A 329 22.14 -5.18 17.49
C LEU A 329 22.36 -4.86 16.01
N THR A 330 23.01 -5.76 15.28
CA THR A 330 23.18 -5.62 13.83
C THR A 330 22.63 -6.84 13.14
N LEU A 331 21.61 -6.64 12.30
CA LEU A 331 21.17 -7.66 11.36
C LEU A 331 21.98 -7.55 10.08
N VAL A 332 22.47 -8.68 9.60
CA VAL A 332 23.16 -8.77 8.31
C VAL A 332 22.36 -9.68 7.39
N PHE A 333 21.95 -9.15 6.25
CA PHE A 333 21.36 -9.94 5.17
C PHE A 333 22.47 -10.34 4.20
N ARG A 334 22.81 -11.62 4.20
CA ARG A 334 23.83 -12.20 3.31
C ARG A 334 23.49 -13.66 3.01
N ASP A 335 23.88 -14.12 1.84
CA ASP A 335 23.69 -15.50 1.38
C ASP A 335 22.21 -15.96 1.50
N GLY A 336 21.28 -15.04 1.22
CA GLY A 336 19.84 -15.28 1.31
C GLY A 336 19.30 -15.50 2.73
N ARG A 337 20.06 -15.16 3.78
CA ARG A 337 19.68 -15.34 5.19
C ARG A 337 19.84 -14.05 6.00
N THR A 338 19.05 -13.94 7.06
CA THR A 338 19.15 -12.93 8.11
C THR A 338 20.00 -13.47 9.24
N TRP A 339 21.07 -12.74 9.56
CA TRP A 339 22.00 -13.07 10.63
C TRP A 339 21.93 -12.03 11.74
N LEU A 340 22.02 -12.49 12.98
CA LEU A 340 22.27 -11.64 14.14
C LEU A 340 23.57 -12.11 14.79
N GLY A 341 24.64 -11.32 14.63
CA GLY A 341 25.99 -11.79 14.93
C GLY A 341 26.32 -13.10 14.17
N PRO A 342 26.81 -14.16 14.83
CA PRO A 342 27.09 -15.44 14.19
C PRO A 342 25.84 -16.31 14.00
N PHE A 343 24.65 -15.88 14.42
CA PHE A 343 23.46 -16.72 14.48
C PHE A 343 22.53 -16.47 13.28
N PRO A 344 22.26 -17.48 12.43
CA PRO A 344 21.28 -17.36 11.35
C PRO A 344 19.87 -17.44 11.93
N LEU A 345 19.05 -16.41 11.75
CA LEU A 345 17.71 -16.31 12.34
C LEU A 345 16.60 -16.84 11.42
N ALA A 346 16.63 -16.44 10.15
CA ALA A 346 15.59 -16.76 9.18
C ALA A 346 16.14 -16.54 7.76
N PRO A 347 15.45 -16.98 6.69
CA PRO A 347 15.72 -16.50 5.34
C PRO A 347 15.59 -14.97 5.27
N ALA A 348 16.46 -14.32 4.49
CA ALA A 348 16.37 -12.88 4.26
C ALA A 348 15.02 -12.53 3.58
N PRO A 349 14.42 -11.37 3.90
CA PRO A 349 13.16 -10.95 3.29
C PRO A 349 13.23 -11.00 1.78
N LYS A 350 12.18 -11.53 1.14
CA LYS A 350 12.10 -11.74 -0.31
C LYS A 350 11.09 -10.75 -0.90
N LEU A 351 11.52 -9.99 -1.91
CA LEU A 351 10.73 -8.97 -2.58
C LEU A 351 9.89 -9.50 -3.75
N PHE A 352 10.38 -10.53 -4.45
CA PHE A 352 9.77 -11.07 -5.66
C PHE A 352 10.19 -12.53 -5.88
#